data_AF-A0A672QD58-F1
#
_entry.id   AF-A0A672QD58-F1
#
_cell.length_a   1.000
_cell.length_b   1.000
_cell.length_c   1.000
_cell.angle_alpha   90.00
_cell.angle_beta   90.00
_cell.angle_gamma   90.00
#
_symmetry.space_group_name_H-M   'P 1'
#
loop_
_entity.id
_entity.type
_entity.pdbx_description
1 polymer ?
#
loop_
_entity_poly.entity_id
_entity_poly.type
_entity_poly.pdbx_seq_one_letter_code
_entity_poly.pdbx_strand_id
1 'polypeptide(L)'
;KMLAFAAHTSYKKRSNKVLSYVVIFCHMSMFLASHNYVVYEIILGLFNGLFCFLKNRFYVSIIKHLICVLFLLVGPLRVEFSDPVTLDLVRSENPVLQPGGRFKPTECIAQQKVAIIIPFRHRDEHLKYWLYYLHPILQRQQLDYGIYVINQDGEDTFNRAKLLNIGYAEALKEYDYDCFVFSDVDLIPMDDRNFYKCYNQPRHLSVSMDKFGFRYFWSLIYIINRKQLF
;
A
#
# COMPACT_ATOMS: atom_id res chain seq x y z
N LYS A 1 -6.34 -58.55 2.62
CA LYS A 1 -6.91 -59.01 3.90
C LYS A 1 -6.10 -58.39 5.04
N MET A 2 -6.74 -58.07 6.18
CA MET A 2 -6.27 -57.28 7.35
C MET A 2 -6.56 -55.77 7.23
N LEU A 3 -7.71 -55.29 7.73
CA LEU A 3 -8.17 -55.12 9.12
C LEU A 3 -7.79 -53.72 9.65
N ALA A 4 -8.71 -52.76 9.53
CA ALA A 4 -8.72 -51.56 10.36
C ALA A 4 -9.67 -51.80 11.53
N PHE A 5 -9.14 -51.77 12.74
CA PHE A 5 -9.90 -51.87 13.98
C PHE A 5 -10.73 -50.60 14.19
N ALA A 6 -12.06 -50.75 14.29
CA ALA A 6 -12.94 -49.73 14.85
C ALA A 6 -12.97 -49.89 16.37
N ALA A 7 -12.36 -48.96 17.11
CA ALA A 7 -12.55 -48.87 18.54
C ALA A 7 -13.72 -47.93 18.83
N HIS A 8 -14.87 -48.51 19.17
CA HIS A 8 -15.99 -47.83 19.81
C HIS A 8 -15.68 -47.68 21.31
N THR A 9 -15.57 -46.45 21.80
CA THR A 9 -15.72 -46.17 23.24
C THR A 9 -16.88 -45.22 23.45
N SER A 10 -17.93 -45.77 24.07
CA SER A 10 -19.12 -45.08 24.52
C SER A 10 -18.80 -44.28 25.78
N TYR A 11 -19.07 -42.97 25.79
CA TYR A 11 -19.08 -42.18 27.02
C TYR A 11 -20.39 -41.40 27.13
N LYS A 12 -21.17 -41.69 28.17
CA LYS A 12 -22.52 -41.19 28.41
C LYS A 12 -22.49 -39.92 29.28
N LYS A 13 -22.64 -38.78 28.60
CA LYS A 13 -23.37 -37.53 28.94
C LYS A 13 -23.26 -36.94 30.37
N ARG A 14 -22.62 -35.76 30.47
CA ARG A 14 -23.17 -34.61 31.23
C ARG A 14 -22.62 -33.28 30.70
N SER A 15 -23.54 -32.40 30.29
CA SER A 15 -23.35 -31.01 29.83
C SER A 15 -22.86 -30.79 28.39
N ASN A 16 -23.60 -29.95 27.67
CA ASN A 16 -23.53 -29.69 26.23
C ASN A 16 -22.28 -28.90 25.82
N LYS A 17 -21.43 -29.48 24.95
CA LYS A 17 -20.62 -28.81 23.91
C LYS A 17 -19.94 -29.90 23.07
N VAL A 18 -20.51 -30.21 21.90
CA VAL A 18 -19.91 -31.15 20.95
C VAL A 18 -19.01 -30.36 20.01
N LEU A 19 -17.69 -30.46 20.16
CA LEU A 19 -16.75 -30.25 19.06
C LEU A 19 -16.08 -31.59 18.79
N SER A 20 -16.52 -32.26 17.72
CA SER A 20 -15.86 -33.46 17.21
C SER A 20 -14.61 -33.03 16.42
N TYR A 21 -13.43 -33.39 16.91
CA TYR A 21 -12.18 -33.25 16.17
C TYR A 21 -11.84 -34.57 15.49
N VAL A 22 -11.85 -34.59 14.17
CA VAL A 22 -11.29 -35.68 13.35
C VAL A 22 -9.88 -35.25 12.96
N VAL A 23 -8.87 -35.94 13.49
CA VAL A 23 -7.45 -35.71 13.17
C VAL A 23 -7.08 -36.54 11.95
N ILE A 24 -6.77 -35.90 10.82
CA ILE A 24 -6.18 -36.55 9.65
C ILE A 24 -4.73 -36.07 9.54
N PHE A 25 -3.77 -36.99 9.69
CA PHE A 25 -2.36 -36.76 9.43
C PHE A 25 -2.10 -36.76 7.91
N CYS A 26 -1.42 -35.73 7.40
CA CYS A 26 -0.84 -35.76 6.06
C CYS A 26 0.68 -35.67 6.19
N HIS A 27 1.37 -36.69 5.71
CA HIS A 27 2.81 -36.85 5.71
C HIS A 27 3.32 -36.62 4.29
N MET A 28 4.34 -35.77 4.08
CA MET A 28 5.28 -35.88 2.95
C MET A 28 6.56 -35.07 3.23
N SER A 29 7.68 -35.64 2.79
CA SER A 29 9.05 -35.44 3.28
C SER A 29 9.99 -34.80 2.24
N MET A 30 10.82 -33.85 2.71
CA MET A 30 12.22 -33.45 2.34
C MET A 30 12.71 -33.41 0.87
N PHE A 31 13.52 -32.38 0.52
CA PHE A 31 14.95 -32.51 0.09
C PHE A 31 15.71 -31.15 -0.13
N LEU A 32 16.78 -30.93 0.68
CA LEU A 32 18.13 -30.26 0.51
C LEU A 32 18.33 -28.95 -0.31
N ALA A 33 19.29 -28.02 -0.06
CA ALA A 33 20.30 -27.70 0.97
C ALA A 33 20.97 -26.32 0.64
N SER A 34 21.25 -25.46 1.62
CA SER A 34 22.43 -24.54 1.75
C SER A 34 22.21 -23.44 2.82
N HIS A 35 23.31 -22.95 3.40
CA HIS A 35 23.47 -22.59 4.82
C HIS A 35 22.83 -21.30 5.39
N ASN A 36 21.81 -20.70 4.77
CA ASN A 36 21.13 -19.49 5.32
C ASN A 36 19.61 -19.62 5.46
N TYR A 37 19.06 -20.83 5.32
CA TYR A 37 17.61 -21.09 5.34
C TYR A 37 17.00 -21.36 6.71
N VAL A 38 17.78 -21.58 7.77
CA VAL A 38 17.23 -22.06 9.05
C VAL A 38 16.25 -21.07 9.70
N VAL A 39 16.46 -19.76 9.54
CA VAL A 39 15.51 -18.75 10.04
C VAL A 39 14.22 -18.72 9.20
N TYR A 40 14.34 -18.85 7.88
CA TYR A 40 13.18 -18.91 6.98
C TYR A 40 12.36 -20.18 7.19
N GLU A 41 13.00 -21.32 7.42
CA GLU A 41 12.35 -22.61 7.68
C GLU A 41 11.71 -22.70 9.07
N ILE A 42 12.23 -21.98 10.09
CA ILE A 42 11.54 -21.87 11.39
C ILE A 42 10.29 -20.99 11.26
N ILE A 43 10.37 -19.88 10.51
CA ILE A 43 9.23 -19.02 10.25
C ILE A 43 8.20 -19.77 9.38
N LEU A 44 8.61 -20.39 8.27
CA LEU A 44 7.73 -21.23 7.45
C LEU A 44 7.21 -22.45 8.22
N GLY A 45 7.99 -23.07 9.10
CA GLY A 45 7.59 -24.20 9.92
C GLY A 45 6.52 -23.83 10.96
N LEU A 46 6.63 -22.64 11.57
CA LEU A 46 5.58 -22.07 12.41
C LEU A 46 4.32 -21.70 11.58
N PHE A 47 4.50 -21.20 10.36
CA PHE A 47 3.39 -20.92 9.44
C PHE A 47 2.71 -22.21 8.93
N ASN A 48 3.47 -23.27 8.65
CA ASN A 48 2.98 -24.54 8.10
C ASN A 48 2.33 -25.43 9.17
N GLY A 49 2.79 -25.36 10.43
CA GLY A 49 2.12 -25.98 11.56
C GLY A 49 0.77 -25.33 11.90
N LEU A 50 0.64 -24.01 11.67
CA LEU A 50 -0.60 -23.26 11.87
C LEU A 50 -1.59 -23.40 10.68
N PHE A 51 -1.09 -23.79 9.51
CA PHE A 51 -1.88 -23.88 8.27
C PHE A 51 -2.90 -25.02 8.27
N CYS A 52 -2.77 -25.99 9.18
CA CYS A 52 -3.74 -27.08 9.31
C CYS A 52 -5.04 -26.67 10.03
N PHE A 53 -5.20 -25.41 10.45
CA PHE A 53 -6.35 -24.99 11.27
C PHE A 53 -7.18 -23.78 10.79
N LEU A 54 -6.90 -23.17 9.64
CA LEU A 54 -7.53 -21.87 9.31
C LEU A 54 -8.26 -21.85 7.96
N LYS A 55 -9.35 -22.62 7.88
CA LYS A 55 -10.41 -22.44 6.86
C LYS A 55 -11.46 -21.38 7.26
N ASN A 56 -11.06 -20.38 8.05
CA ASN A 56 -11.97 -19.36 8.56
C ASN A 56 -11.65 -18.01 7.91
N ARG A 57 -12.56 -17.49 7.06
CA ARG A 57 -12.35 -16.25 6.26
C ARG A 57 -11.87 -15.06 7.09
N PHE A 58 -12.25 -15.01 8.36
CA PHE A 58 -11.87 -13.95 9.30
C PHE A 58 -10.35 -13.91 9.56
N TYR A 59 -9.72 -15.06 9.80
CA TYR A 59 -8.27 -15.14 10.06
C TYR A 59 -7.44 -14.79 8.82
N VAL A 60 -7.89 -15.23 7.64
CA VAL A 60 -7.25 -14.86 6.36
C VAL A 60 -7.29 -13.35 6.14
N SER A 61 -8.39 -12.68 6.46
CA SER A 61 -8.49 -11.21 6.37
C SER A 61 -7.53 -10.51 7.32
N ILE A 62 -7.41 -10.97 8.57
CA ILE A 62 -6.49 -10.40 9.56
C ILE A 62 -5.04 -10.55 9.10
N ILE A 63 -4.65 -11.75 8.65
CA ILE A 63 -3.30 -12.01 8.14
C ILE A 63 -2.98 -11.10 6.95
N LYS A 64 -3.92 -10.95 6.00
CA LYS A 64 -3.76 -10.04 4.85
C LYS A 64 -3.59 -8.57 5.25
N HIS A 65 -4.25 -8.10 6.30
CA HIS A 65 -4.02 -6.74 6.79
C HIS A 65 -2.64 -6.62 7.45
N LEU A 66 -2.22 -7.62 8.24
CA LEU A 66 -0.93 -7.63 8.93
C LEU A 66 0.25 -7.61 7.93
N ILE A 67 0.13 -8.30 6.79
CA ILE A 67 1.13 -8.27 5.71
C ILE A 67 1.33 -6.85 5.18
N CYS A 68 0.26 -6.06 5.01
CA CYS A 68 0.36 -4.66 4.59
C CYS A 68 1.01 -3.74 5.65
N VAL A 69 1.14 -4.20 6.89
CA VAL A 69 1.85 -3.48 7.97
C VAL A 69 3.33 -3.85 8.01
N LEU A 70 3.75 -4.92 7.32
CA LEU A 70 5.16 -5.24 7.16
C LEU A 70 5.77 -4.24 6.17
N PHE A 71 6.40 -3.20 6.69
CA PHE A 71 6.90 -2.08 5.91
C PHE A 71 8.05 -2.51 4.99
N LEU A 72 7.84 -2.39 3.68
CA LEU A 72 8.87 -2.55 2.63
C LEU A 72 9.74 -1.29 2.47
N LEU A 73 9.78 -0.43 3.48
CA LEU A 73 10.40 0.90 3.41
C LEU A 73 11.92 0.81 3.47
N VAL A 74 12.58 1.69 2.73
CA VAL A 74 14.05 1.77 2.67
C VAL A 74 14.58 2.93 3.53
N GLY A 75 13.74 3.93 3.81
CA GLY A 75 14.10 5.14 4.54
C GLY A 75 14.59 6.25 3.61
N PRO A 76 15.73 6.88 3.90
CA PRO A 76 16.23 8.02 3.14
C PRO A 76 16.57 7.64 1.70
N LEU A 77 16.20 8.51 0.76
CA LEU A 77 16.36 8.34 -0.68
C LEU A 77 17.25 9.45 -1.22
N ARG A 78 18.08 9.10 -2.21
CA ARG A 78 18.85 10.06 -3.00
C ARG A 78 17.99 10.53 -4.17
N VAL A 79 17.63 11.81 -4.16
CA VAL A 79 16.80 12.46 -5.20
C VAL A 79 17.69 13.38 -6.01
N GLU A 80 17.73 13.18 -7.33
CA GLU A 80 18.55 13.93 -8.27
C GLU A 80 17.77 14.21 -9.55
N PHE A 81 18.08 15.33 -10.21
CA PHE A 81 17.37 15.79 -11.40
C PHE A 81 18.31 15.97 -12.60
N SER A 82 19.50 15.35 -12.55
CA SER A 82 20.52 15.47 -13.58
C SER A 82 20.20 14.68 -14.84
N ASP A 83 19.56 13.52 -14.69
CA ASP A 83 19.32 12.58 -15.79
C ASP A 83 17.90 12.75 -16.34
N PRO A 84 17.72 12.81 -17.67
CA PRO A 84 16.39 12.97 -18.27
C PRO A 84 15.54 11.72 -18.03
N VAL A 85 14.31 11.93 -17.58
CA VAL A 85 13.33 10.87 -17.33
C VAL A 85 12.32 10.82 -18.45
N THR A 86 11.98 9.62 -18.93
CA THR A 86 10.91 9.39 -19.91
C THR A 86 9.76 8.61 -19.28
N LEU A 87 8.54 8.80 -19.79
CA LEU A 87 7.37 8.07 -19.28
C LEU A 87 7.45 6.57 -19.59
N ASP A 88 8.12 6.19 -20.68
CA ASP A 88 8.36 4.79 -21.03
C ASP A 88 9.25 4.09 -20.01
N LEU A 89 10.30 4.78 -19.53
CA LEU A 89 11.14 4.30 -18.44
C LEU A 89 10.33 4.12 -17.15
N VAL A 90 9.51 5.12 -16.78
CA VAL A 90 8.65 5.02 -15.60
C VAL A 90 7.72 3.81 -15.71
N ARG A 91 7.15 3.57 -16.89
CA ARG A 91 6.28 2.42 -17.13
C ARG A 91 7.03 1.09 -17.08
N SER A 92 8.22 1.00 -17.66
CA SER A 92 9.02 -0.24 -17.65
C SER A 92 9.50 -0.62 -16.26
N GLU A 93 9.88 0.37 -15.44
CA GLU A 93 10.31 0.17 -14.05
C GLU A 93 9.14 -0.17 -13.10
N ASN A 94 7.89 0.09 -13.52
CA ASN A 94 6.70 -0.12 -12.69
C ASN A 94 5.65 -1.00 -13.41
N PRO A 95 5.96 -2.29 -13.69
CA PRO A 95 5.10 -3.17 -14.47
C PRO A 95 3.79 -3.55 -13.76
N VAL A 96 3.72 -3.38 -12.44
CA VAL A 96 2.52 -3.67 -11.63
C VAL A 96 1.47 -2.56 -11.64
N LEU A 97 1.77 -1.42 -12.30
CA LEU A 97 0.81 -0.33 -12.44
C LEU A 97 -0.33 -0.70 -13.38
N GLN A 98 -1.54 -0.37 -12.93
CA GLN A 98 -2.75 -0.48 -13.73
C GLN A 98 -2.94 0.79 -14.58
N PRO A 99 -3.76 0.72 -15.65
CA PRO A 99 -4.12 1.90 -16.44
C PRO A 99 -4.61 3.07 -15.56
N GLY A 100 -4.27 4.30 -15.95
CA GLY A 100 -4.60 5.49 -15.18
C GLY A 100 -3.67 5.77 -13.98
N GLY A 101 -2.53 5.09 -13.88
CA GLY A 101 -1.57 5.31 -12.78
C GLY A 101 -2.07 4.76 -11.45
N ARG A 102 -2.88 3.69 -11.50
CA ARG A 102 -3.50 3.05 -10.35
C ARG A 102 -2.61 1.90 -9.86
N PHE A 103 -2.58 1.70 -8.54
CA PHE A 103 -1.88 0.56 -7.94
C PHE A 103 -2.67 0.05 -6.75
N LYS A 104 -2.66 -1.27 -6.58
CA LYS A 104 -3.23 -1.96 -5.43
C LYS A 104 -2.37 -3.18 -5.12
N PRO A 105 -1.95 -3.39 -3.86
CA PRO A 105 -1.17 -4.57 -3.50
C PRO A 105 -1.98 -5.86 -3.73
N THR A 106 -1.33 -6.88 -4.28
CA THR A 106 -1.93 -8.21 -4.53
C THR A 106 -1.86 -9.12 -3.31
N GLU A 107 -0.77 -9.00 -2.54
CA GLU A 107 -0.47 -9.87 -1.40
C GLU A 107 -1.20 -9.46 -0.11
N CYS A 108 -1.64 -8.20 -0.02
CA CYS A 108 -2.31 -7.67 1.17
C CYS A 108 -3.52 -6.80 0.84
N ILE A 109 -4.29 -6.47 1.88
CA ILE A 109 -5.39 -5.51 1.78
C ILE A 109 -4.88 -4.17 2.31
N ALA A 110 -4.79 -3.19 1.42
CA ALA A 110 -4.38 -1.84 1.79
C ALA A 110 -5.30 -1.25 2.87
N GLN A 111 -4.71 -0.57 3.84
CA GLN A 111 -5.46 0.03 4.95
C GLN A 111 -6.34 1.21 4.53
N GLN A 112 -5.93 1.94 3.48
CA GLN A 112 -6.60 3.13 3.00
C GLN A 112 -6.55 3.20 1.48
N LYS A 113 -7.65 3.68 0.89
CA LYS A 113 -7.76 4.03 -0.52
C LYS A 113 -7.40 5.52 -0.68
N VAL A 114 -6.34 5.84 -1.41
CA VAL A 114 -5.74 7.18 -1.48
C VAL A 114 -5.83 7.77 -2.90
N ALA A 115 -6.48 8.92 -3.05
CA ALA A 115 -6.39 9.73 -4.26
C ALA A 115 -5.30 10.79 -4.11
N ILE A 116 -4.32 10.80 -5.02
CA ILE A 116 -3.27 11.81 -5.06
C ILE A 116 -3.61 12.79 -6.17
N ILE A 117 -3.84 14.05 -5.81
CA ILE A 117 -4.32 15.09 -6.70
C ILE A 117 -3.19 16.11 -6.90
N ILE A 118 -2.85 16.32 -8.16
CA ILE A 118 -1.77 17.19 -8.60
C ILE A 118 -2.36 18.30 -9.48
N PRO A 119 -2.38 19.56 -9.03
CA PRO A 119 -2.77 20.68 -9.89
C PRO A 119 -1.64 20.92 -10.90
N PHE A 120 -1.98 21.00 -12.19
CA PHE A 120 -0.98 20.96 -13.25
C PHE A 120 -1.24 21.98 -14.34
N ARG A 121 -0.16 22.56 -14.89
CA ARG A 121 -0.14 23.33 -16.13
C ARG A 121 1.30 23.50 -16.61
N HIS A 122 1.60 23.14 -17.86
CA HIS A 122 2.91 23.34 -18.52
C HIS A 122 4.14 22.94 -17.68
N ARG A 123 4.09 21.80 -16.99
CA ARG A 123 5.16 21.31 -16.10
C ARG A 123 5.53 19.85 -16.37
N ASP A 124 5.50 19.45 -17.63
CA ASP A 124 5.64 18.05 -18.06
C ASP A 124 6.94 17.41 -17.55
N GLU A 125 8.06 18.13 -17.59
CA GLU A 125 9.33 17.62 -17.05
C GLU A 125 9.27 17.34 -15.55
N HIS A 126 8.69 18.25 -14.75
CA HIS A 126 8.50 18.01 -13.31
C HIS A 126 7.60 16.80 -13.06
N LEU A 127 6.54 16.63 -13.87
CA LEU A 127 5.64 15.49 -13.73
C LEU A 127 6.35 14.17 -14.00
N LYS A 128 7.23 14.10 -15.00
CA LYS A 128 8.03 12.89 -15.27
C LYS A 128 8.87 12.48 -14.07
N TYR A 129 9.60 13.43 -13.46
CA TYR A 129 10.36 13.16 -12.24
C TYR A 129 9.45 12.78 -11.06
N TRP A 130 8.32 13.47 -10.89
CA TRP A 130 7.37 13.18 -9.83
C TRP A 130 6.89 11.73 -9.93
N LEU A 131 6.46 11.28 -11.12
CA LEU A 131 6.01 9.91 -11.34
C LEU A 131 7.13 8.89 -11.13
N TYR A 132 8.33 9.17 -11.63
CA TYR A 132 9.51 8.32 -11.48
C TYR A 132 9.85 8.03 -10.01
N TYR A 133 9.85 9.07 -9.16
CA TYR A 133 10.18 8.91 -7.75
C TYR A 133 9.01 8.40 -6.90
N LEU A 134 7.79 8.89 -7.15
CA LEU A 134 6.66 8.60 -6.26
C LEU A 134 6.07 7.22 -6.49
N HIS A 135 6.03 6.70 -7.72
CA HIS A 135 5.44 5.37 -7.95
C HIS A 135 6.09 4.28 -7.09
N PRO A 136 7.44 4.13 -7.06
CA PRO A 136 8.10 3.16 -6.19
C PRO A 136 7.86 3.42 -4.70
N ILE A 137 7.84 4.69 -4.27
CA ILE A 137 7.62 5.07 -2.86
C ILE A 137 6.22 4.63 -2.40
N LEU A 138 5.20 4.98 -3.18
CA LEU A 138 3.81 4.66 -2.87
C LEU A 138 3.53 3.15 -2.90
N GLN A 139 4.19 2.42 -3.80
CA GLN A 139 4.13 0.95 -3.84
C GLN A 139 4.76 0.32 -2.58
N ARG A 140 5.91 0.81 -2.11
CA ARG A 140 6.54 0.35 -0.85
C ARG A 140 5.69 0.66 0.38
N GLN A 141 4.91 1.73 0.33
CA GLN A 141 3.92 2.08 1.36
C GLN A 141 2.64 1.21 1.32
N GLN A 142 2.52 0.28 0.35
CA GLN A 142 1.40 -0.67 0.22
C GLN A 142 0.02 -0.01 0.20
N LEU A 143 -0.09 1.12 -0.50
CA LEU A 143 -1.34 1.88 -0.65
C LEU A 143 -2.19 1.35 -1.82
N ASP A 144 -3.51 1.40 -1.69
CA ASP A 144 -4.43 1.35 -2.85
C ASP A 144 -4.58 2.81 -3.32
N TYR A 145 -3.84 3.20 -4.36
CA TYR A 145 -3.75 4.60 -4.76
C TYR A 145 -4.06 4.84 -6.23
N GLY A 146 -4.46 6.08 -6.53
CA GLY A 146 -4.58 6.61 -7.89
C GLY A 146 -4.01 8.02 -7.98
N ILE A 147 -3.41 8.35 -9.12
CA ILE A 147 -2.81 9.66 -9.37
C ILE A 147 -3.69 10.42 -10.36
N TYR A 148 -4.08 11.63 -9.97
CA TYR A 148 -4.95 12.52 -10.71
C TYR A 148 -4.22 13.82 -11.02
N VAL A 149 -3.79 13.95 -12.27
CA VAL A 149 -3.19 15.19 -12.78
C VAL A 149 -4.30 16.08 -13.32
N ILE A 150 -4.61 17.17 -12.62
CA ILE A 150 -5.69 18.08 -12.98
C ILE A 150 -5.10 19.25 -13.77
N ASN A 151 -5.16 19.13 -15.09
CA ASN A 151 -4.64 20.14 -16.00
C ASN A 151 -5.58 21.34 -16.10
N GLN A 152 -5.04 22.56 -15.88
CA GLN A 152 -5.73 23.79 -16.25
C GLN A 152 -5.34 24.17 -17.68
N ASP A 153 -6.32 24.08 -18.58
CA ASP A 153 -6.15 24.53 -19.96
C ASP A 153 -6.22 26.06 -20.07
N GLY A 154 -5.55 26.61 -21.08
CA GLY A 154 -5.50 28.04 -21.38
C GLY A 154 -4.51 28.86 -20.52
N GLU A 155 -4.44 30.14 -20.88
CA GLU A 155 -3.44 31.10 -20.37
C GLU A 155 -3.93 31.97 -19.20
N ASP A 156 -5.15 31.72 -18.71
CA ASP A 156 -5.73 32.47 -17.59
C ASP A 156 -4.91 32.31 -16.29
N THR A 157 -5.22 33.09 -15.25
CA THR A 157 -4.55 32.94 -13.96
C THR A 157 -4.70 31.51 -13.41
N PHE A 158 -3.58 30.90 -13.01
CA PHE A 158 -3.57 29.55 -12.44
C PHE A 158 -4.33 29.51 -11.12
N ASN A 159 -5.38 28.71 -11.03
CA ASN A 159 -6.22 28.59 -9.83
C ASN A 159 -6.01 27.24 -9.15
N ARG A 160 -4.92 27.15 -8.36
CA ARG A 160 -4.54 25.94 -7.62
C ARG A 160 -5.71 25.36 -6.82
N ALA A 161 -6.36 26.17 -5.99
CA ALA A 161 -7.43 25.70 -5.10
C ALA A 161 -8.62 25.11 -5.88
N LYS A 162 -9.02 25.74 -6.99
CA LYS A 162 -10.09 25.23 -7.84
C LYS A 162 -9.74 23.87 -8.44
N LEU A 163 -8.50 23.68 -8.90
CA LEU A 163 -8.05 22.39 -9.46
C LEU A 163 -8.04 21.28 -8.41
N LEU A 164 -7.64 21.57 -7.17
CA LEU A 164 -7.70 20.60 -6.08
C LEU A 164 -9.14 20.16 -5.79
N ASN A 165 -10.08 21.10 -5.77
CA ASN A 165 -11.51 20.80 -5.57
C ASN A 165 -12.09 19.98 -6.73
N ILE A 166 -11.73 20.29 -7.97
CA ILE A 166 -12.11 19.51 -9.15
C ILE A 166 -11.54 18.10 -9.02
N GLY A 167 -10.25 17.95 -8.70
CA GLY A 167 -9.62 16.64 -8.54
C GLY A 167 -10.28 15.78 -7.46
N TYR A 168 -10.68 16.39 -6.34
CA TYR A 168 -11.44 15.71 -5.29
C TYR A 168 -12.78 15.16 -5.84
N ALA A 169 -13.53 16.00 -6.54
CA ALA A 169 -14.84 15.64 -7.08
C ALA A 169 -14.73 14.57 -8.18
N GLU A 170 -13.76 14.67 -9.08
CA GLU A 170 -13.56 13.71 -10.17
C GLU A 170 -13.02 12.36 -9.66
N ALA A 171 -12.06 12.35 -8.73
CA ALA A 171 -11.53 11.11 -8.17
C ALA A 171 -12.64 10.25 -7.52
N LEU A 172 -13.59 10.89 -6.85
CA LEU A 172 -14.73 10.22 -6.22
C LEU A 172 -15.73 9.60 -7.20
N LYS A 173 -15.77 10.05 -8.46
CA LYS A 173 -16.60 9.42 -9.49
C LYS A 173 -16.02 8.10 -9.97
N GLU A 174 -14.70 7.96 -9.93
CA GLU A 174 -14.00 6.77 -10.42
C GLU A 174 -13.87 5.69 -9.34
N TYR A 175 -13.57 6.08 -8.10
CA TYR A 175 -13.37 5.14 -7.01
C TYR A 175 -13.72 5.74 -5.65
N ASP A 176 -14.16 4.87 -4.73
CA ASP A 176 -14.55 5.26 -3.38
C ASP A 176 -13.32 5.50 -2.49
N TYR A 177 -12.60 6.60 -2.73
CA TYR A 177 -11.41 6.96 -1.94
C TYR A 177 -11.78 7.43 -0.53
N ASP A 178 -10.94 7.05 0.44
CA ASP A 178 -11.09 7.45 1.85
C ASP A 178 -10.18 8.64 2.19
N CYS A 179 -9.12 8.82 1.41
CA CYS A 179 -8.03 9.73 1.69
C CYS A 179 -7.63 10.54 0.46
N PHE A 180 -7.34 11.82 0.66
CA PHE A 180 -6.93 12.73 -0.41
C PHE A 180 -5.60 13.37 -0.06
N VAL A 181 -4.63 13.23 -0.96
CA VAL A 181 -3.32 13.87 -0.88
C VAL A 181 -3.26 14.93 -1.96
N PHE A 182 -3.11 16.18 -1.56
CA PHE A 182 -2.89 17.30 -2.47
C PHE A 182 -1.39 17.58 -2.53
N SER A 183 -0.76 17.29 -3.67
CA SER A 183 0.68 17.47 -3.87
C SER A 183 0.93 18.44 -5.02
N ASP A 184 1.86 19.36 -4.83
CA ASP A 184 2.44 20.07 -5.96
C ASP A 184 3.35 19.11 -6.76
N VAL A 185 3.49 19.37 -8.05
CA VAL A 185 4.21 18.50 -9.00
C VAL A 185 5.73 18.58 -8.85
N ASP A 186 6.24 19.63 -8.19
CA ASP A 186 7.67 19.93 -8.01
C ASP A 186 8.21 19.48 -6.64
N LEU A 187 7.48 18.62 -5.93
CA LEU A 187 7.88 18.14 -4.60
C LEU A 187 7.99 16.63 -4.56
N ILE A 188 9.16 16.19 -4.10
CA ILE A 188 9.52 14.78 -4.01
C ILE A 188 10.02 14.51 -2.57
N PRO A 189 9.48 13.50 -1.88
CA PRO A 189 9.94 13.16 -0.54
C PRO A 189 11.33 12.52 -0.60
N MET A 190 12.23 12.98 0.25
CA MET A 190 13.58 12.40 0.40
C MET A 190 13.61 11.19 1.36
N ASP A 191 12.47 10.78 1.90
CA ASP A 191 12.37 9.65 2.83
C ASP A 191 11.01 8.97 2.67
N ASP A 192 11.01 7.67 2.36
CA ASP A 192 9.77 6.92 2.14
C ASP A 192 9.02 6.56 3.42
N ARG A 193 9.60 6.85 4.60
CA ARG A 193 8.90 6.83 5.90
C ARG A 193 7.94 8.01 6.05
N ASN A 194 7.96 8.97 5.12
CA ASN A 194 6.94 10.00 5.04
C ASN A 194 5.68 9.48 4.32
N PHE A 195 4.78 8.85 5.09
CA PHE A 195 3.60 8.18 4.55
C PHE A 195 2.58 9.11 3.87
N TYR A 196 2.21 8.77 2.63
CA TYR A 196 1.16 9.40 1.83
C TYR A 196 -0.22 8.83 2.18
N LYS A 197 -0.58 8.89 3.46
CA LYS A 197 -1.82 8.32 3.99
C LYS A 197 -2.46 9.25 5.01
N CYS A 198 -3.77 9.11 5.20
CA CYS A 198 -4.54 10.01 6.06
C CYS A 198 -4.47 9.61 7.52
N TYR A 199 -4.50 10.62 8.39
CA TYR A 199 -4.53 10.47 9.84
C TYR A 199 -5.81 11.11 10.41
N ASN A 200 -5.98 11.03 11.73
CA ASN A 200 -7.14 11.60 12.43
C ASN A 200 -7.18 13.15 12.38
N GLN A 201 -6.05 13.79 12.12
CA GLN A 201 -5.94 15.24 11.90
C GLN A 201 -5.35 15.50 10.50
N PRO A 202 -5.68 16.64 9.86
CA PRO A 202 -5.05 17.04 8.61
C PRO A 202 -3.52 17.06 8.77
N ARG A 203 -2.80 16.50 7.80
CA ARG A 203 -1.35 16.38 7.87
C ARG A 203 -0.69 17.25 6.80
N HIS A 204 0.31 18.02 7.23
CA HIS A 204 1.24 18.69 6.33
C HIS A 204 2.46 17.78 6.14
N LEU A 205 2.78 17.39 4.90
CA LEU A 205 3.87 16.46 4.59
C LEU A 205 5.19 17.17 4.27
N SER A 206 5.13 18.33 3.64
CA SER A 206 6.30 19.11 3.18
C SER A 206 6.78 20.07 4.27
N VAL A 207 7.11 19.54 5.45
CA VAL A 207 7.46 20.35 6.64
C VAL A 207 8.86 20.96 6.53
N SER A 208 9.77 20.29 5.84
CA SER A 208 11.17 20.69 5.69
C SER A 208 11.59 20.46 4.25
N MET A 209 11.89 21.55 3.54
CA MET A 209 12.21 21.52 2.12
C MET A 209 13.59 22.12 1.88
N ASP A 210 14.33 21.53 0.94
CA ASP A 210 15.67 21.94 0.52
C ASP A 210 15.72 23.42 0.08
N LYS A 211 14.71 23.87 -0.70
CA LYS A 211 14.58 25.24 -1.20
C LYS A 211 14.52 26.28 -0.09
N PHE A 212 14.06 25.90 1.10
CA PHE A 212 14.00 26.77 2.29
C PHE A 212 15.12 26.47 3.29
N GLY A 213 16.18 25.75 2.87
CA GLY A 213 17.28 25.34 3.73
C GLY A 213 16.81 24.44 4.88
N PHE A 214 15.82 23.59 4.62
CA PHE A 214 15.18 22.70 5.60
C PHE A 214 14.48 23.41 6.76
N ARG A 215 14.23 24.73 6.66
CA ARG A 215 13.45 25.49 7.65
C ARG A 215 11.95 25.30 7.41
N TYR A 216 11.19 25.40 8.50
CA TYR A 216 9.73 25.27 8.46
C TYR A 216 9.14 26.37 7.57
N PHE A 217 8.39 25.95 6.55
CA PHE A 217 7.64 26.86 5.68
C PHE A 217 6.21 26.37 5.54
N TRP A 218 5.27 27.31 5.46
CA TRP A 218 3.86 26.98 5.34
C TRP A 218 3.52 26.63 3.90
N SER A 219 2.89 25.47 3.74
CA SER A 219 2.08 25.05 2.58
C SER A 219 2.83 24.56 1.36
N LEU A 220 2.84 23.24 1.11
CA LEU A 220 2.84 22.72 -0.28
C LEU A 220 2.21 21.32 -0.45
N ILE A 221 2.34 20.39 0.51
CA ILE A 221 1.65 19.07 0.47
C ILE A 221 0.73 18.90 1.69
N TYR A 222 -0.55 18.62 1.43
CA TYR A 222 -1.57 18.38 2.44
C TYR A 222 -2.26 17.04 2.26
N ILE A 223 -2.52 16.36 3.37
CA ILE A 223 -3.33 15.15 3.40
C ILE A 223 -4.57 15.40 4.24
N ILE A 224 -5.73 15.10 3.66
CA ILE A 224 -7.02 15.29 4.30
C ILE A 224 -7.86 14.01 4.13
N ASN A 225 -8.40 13.52 5.25
CA ASN A 225 -9.33 12.40 5.26
C ASN A 225 -10.70 12.88 4.74
N ARG A 226 -11.44 12.02 4.03
CA ARG A 226 -12.80 12.33 3.57
C ARG A 226 -13.71 12.84 4.69
N LYS A 227 -13.59 12.27 5.90
CA LYS A 227 -14.39 12.66 7.08
C LYS A 227 -14.05 14.04 7.65
N GLN A 228 -12.93 14.65 7.25
CA GLN A 228 -12.50 15.98 7.70
C GLN A 228 -12.94 17.10 6.76
N LEU A 229 -13.47 16.75 5.57
CA LEU A 229 -13.92 17.70 4.56
C LEU A 229 -15.39 18.11 4.76
N PHE A 230 -16.07 17.58 5.80
CA PHE A 230 -17.45 17.87 6.17
C PHE A 230 -17.58 18.08 7.69
#